data_AF-A0AAW9S7M8-F1
#
_entry.id   AF-A0AAW9S7M8-F1
#
_cell.length_a   1.000
_cell.length_b   1.000
_cell.length_c   1.000
_cell.angle_alpha   90.00
_cell.angle_beta   90.00
_cell.angle_gamma   90.00
#
_symmetry.space_group_name_H-M   'P 1'
#
loop_
_entity.id
_entity.type
_entity.pdbx_description
1 polymer ?
#
loop_
_entity_poly.entity_id
_entity_poly.type
_entity_poly.pdbx_seq_one_letter_code
_entity_poly.pdbx_strand_id
1 'polypeptide(L)'
;MKTFVDGEACVFARIRDAIFTGQFLGFASAIEEEMIGVFGKEIRNFPEAYPTTVVPAREVEEVEVHRRHFMDQTAASLTAVEAEAKHFARSVLDMKRYVTGLSSTRMMCKIESAALSESGAALVGIVEQLDACQNEIEQRLARVVELNSVIQGNTSMLRSLH
;
A
#
# COMPACT_ATOMS: atom_id res chain seq x y z
N MET A 1 -3.44 20.16 2.82
CA MET A 1 -2.47 19.20 3.41
C MET A 1 -3.10 18.10 4.26
N LYS A 2 -4.37 18.17 4.70
CA LYS A 2 -5.09 17.03 5.34
C LYS A 2 -5.31 15.82 4.41
N THR A 3 -5.26 16.02 3.11
CA THR A 3 -5.54 15.04 2.05
C THR A 3 -4.45 13.99 1.81
N PHE A 4 -3.29 14.09 2.45
CA PHE A 4 -2.18 13.16 2.18
C PHE A 4 -2.23 11.88 3.04
N VAL A 5 -2.90 11.93 4.21
CA VAL A 5 -2.92 10.80 5.16
C VAL A 5 -4.35 10.34 5.47
N ASP A 6 -5.31 11.25 5.53
CA ASP A 6 -6.70 10.93 5.88
C ASP A 6 -7.68 11.23 4.73
N GLY A 7 -8.59 10.29 4.48
CA GLY A 7 -9.68 10.37 3.49
C GLY A 7 -9.68 9.20 2.50
N GLU A 8 -10.86 8.85 1.96
CA GLU A 8 -11.03 7.74 0.99
C GLU A 8 -10.18 7.89 -0.28
N ALA A 9 -9.75 9.11 -0.62
CA ALA A 9 -8.91 9.39 -1.78
C ALA A 9 -7.40 9.43 -1.47
N CYS A 10 -6.97 9.15 -0.23
CA CYS A 10 -5.55 9.20 0.12
C CYS A 10 -4.78 8.00 -0.46
N VAL A 11 -3.46 8.15 -0.60
CA VAL A 11 -2.58 7.10 -1.14
C VAL A 11 -2.70 5.80 -0.36
N PHE A 12 -2.90 5.87 0.97
CA PHE A 12 -3.10 4.69 1.81
C PHE A 12 -4.40 3.95 1.50
N ALA A 13 -5.51 4.68 1.29
CA ALA A 13 -6.78 4.09 0.91
C ALA A 13 -6.65 3.36 -0.44
N ARG A 14 -6.03 4.01 -1.44
CA ARG A 14 -5.77 3.40 -2.74
C ARG A 14 -4.91 2.13 -2.68
N ILE A 15 -3.81 2.17 -1.92
CA ILE A 15 -2.94 1.00 -1.74
C ILE A 15 -3.71 -0.14 -1.05
N ARG A 16 -4.45 0.18 0.02
CA ARG A 16 -5.28 -0.79 0.75
C ARG A 16 -6.33 -1.43 -0.16
N ASP A 17 -7.06 -0.63 -0.93
CA ASP A 17 -8.15 -1.10 -1.79
C ASP A 17 -7.61 -1.99 -2.92
N ALA A 18 -6.45 -1.64 -3.48
CA ALA A 18 -5.76 -2.47 -4.47
C ALA A 18 -5.25 -3.79 -3.86
N ILE A 19 -4.72 -3.77 -2.62
CA ILE A 19 -4.36 -4.99 -1.88
C ILE A 19 -5.58 -5.89 -1.67
N PHE A 20 -6.70 -5.35 -1.16
CA PHE A 20 -7.91 -6.14 -0.93
C PHE A 20 -8.50 -6.70 -2.22
N THR A 21 -8.49 -5.91 -3.30
CA THR A 21 -8.94 -6.36 -4.63
C THR A 21 -8.05 -7.51 -5.13
N GLY A 22 -6.72 -7.36 -5.02
CA GLY A 22 -5.78 -8.42 -5.42
C GLY A 22 -5.94 -9.70 -4.59
N GLN A 23 -6.15 -9.59 -3.28
CA GLN A 23 -6.42 -10.75 -2.41
C GLN A 23 -7.71 -11.45 -2.80
N PHE A 24 -8.79 -10.70 -2.98
CA PHE A 24 -10.09 -11.24 -3.35
C PHE A 24 -10.03 -12.01 -4.68
N LEU A 25 -9.44 -11.39 -5.72
CA LEU A 25 -9.31 -12.00 -7.03
C LEU A 25 -8.37 -13.21 -7.02
N GLY A 26 -7.29 -13.16 -6.24
CA GLY A 26 -6.40 -14.30 -6.05
C GLY A 26 -7.10 -15.49 -5.40
N PHE A 27 -7.86 -15.27 -4.33
CA PHE A 27 -8.65 -16.34 -3.70
C PHE A 27 -9.76 -16.87 -4.60
N ALA A 28 -10.45 -15.99 -5.34
CA ALA A 28 -11.44 -16.42 -6.32
C ALA A 28 -10.83 -17.31 -7.39
N SER A 29 -9.64 -16.94 -7.91
CA SER A 29 -8.91 -17.73 -8.90
C SER A 29 -8.51 -19.11 -8.38
N ALA A 30 -8.12 -19.20 -7.09
CA ALA A 30 -7.78 -20.47 -6.45
C ALA A 30 -9.00 -21.40 -6.33
N ILE A 31 -10.17 -20.85 -5.97
CA ILE A 31 -11.43 -21.60 -5.93
C ILE A 31 -11.80 -22.10 -7.33
N GLU A 32 -11.65 -21.25 -8.35
CA GLU A 32 -11.94 -21.64 -9.74
C GLU A 32 -11.01 -22.75 -10.24
N GLU A 33 -9.74 -22.73 -9.86
CA GLU A 33 -8.80 -23.83 -10.13
C GLU A 33 -9.26 -25.15 -9.50
N GLU A 34 -9.70 -25.11 -8.24
CA GLU A 34 -10.28 -26.29 -7.58
C GLU A 34 -11.55 -26.78 -8.30
N MET A 35 -12.44 -25.86 -8.69
CA MET A 35 -13.66 -26.18 -9.43
C MET A 35 -13.33 -26.85 -10.77
N ILE A 36 -12.40 -26.30 -11.55
CA ILE A 36 -11.92 -26.89 -12.80
C ILE A 36 -11.38 -28.30 -12.56
N GLY A 37 -10.61 -28.49 -11.50
CA GLY A 37 -10.07 -29.79 -11.11
C GLY A 37 -11.14 -30.82 -10.75
N VAL A 38 -12.19 -30.41 -10.04
CA VAL A 38 -13.34 -31.26 -9.68
C VAL A 38 -14.15 -31.61 -10.93
N PHE A 39 -14.54 -30.61 -11.72
CA PHE A 39 -15.29 -30.84 -12.96
C PHE A 39 -14.53 -31.73 -13.94
N GLY A 40 -13.22 -31.53 -14.11
CA GLY A 40 -12.40 -32.38 -14.96
C GLY A 40 -12.39 -33.86 -14.52
N LYS A 41 -12.45 -34.13 -13.21
CA LYS A 41 -12.57 -35.49 -12.67
C LYS A 41 -13.98 -36.05 -12.85
N GLU A 42 -15.02 -35.26 -12.59
CA GLU A 42 -16.41 -35.67 -12.76
C GLU A 42 -16.73 -36.00 -14.21
N ILE A 43 -16.33 -35.15 -15.17
CA ILE A 43 -16.50 -35.39 -16.61
C ILE A 43 -15.85 -36.71 -17.02
N ARG A 44 -14.66 -37.01 -16.49
CA ARG A 44 -13.90 -38.22 -16.84
C ARG A 44 -14.48 -39.49 -16.23
N ASN A 45 -14.91 -39.41 -14.97
CA ASN A 45 -15.26 -40.60 -14.18
C ASN A 45 -16.77 -40.87 -14.16
N PHE A 46 -17.59 -39.83 -14.34
CA PHE A 46 -19.05 -39.88 -14.24
C PHE A 46 -19.70 -39.02 -15.34
N PRO A 47 -19.52 -39.37 -16.63
CA PRO A 47 -20.02 -38.55 -17.75
C PRO A 47 -21.56 -38.38 -17.75
N GLU A 48 -22.28 -39.29 -17.11
CA GLU A 48 -23.76 -39.25 -17.01
C GLU A 48 -24.27 -38.48 -15.79
N ALA A 49 -23.37 -37.92 -14.96
CA ALA A 49 -23.76 -37.12 -13.79
C ALA A 49 -24.40 -35.78 -14.15
N TYR A 50 -24.21 -35.30 -15.38
CA TYR A 50 -24.73 -34.01 -15.82
C TYR A 50 -26.01 -34.17 -16.65
N PRO A 51 -27.01 -33.28 -16.46
CA PRO A 51 -28.18 -33.23 -17.35
C PRO A 51 -27.77 -32.99 -18.80
N THR A 52 -28.54 -33.53 -19.76
CA THR A 52 -28.28 -33.34 -21.21
C THR A 52 -28.33 -31.89 -21.68
N THR A 53 -28.87 -30.99 -20.86
CA THR A 53 -28.90 -29.55 -21.13
C THR A 53 -27.60 -28.83 -20.78
N VAL A 54 -26.71 -29.47 -20.01
CA VAL A 54 -25.42 -28.93 -19.59
C VAL A 54 -24.33 -29.54 -20.46
N VAL A 55 -23.39 -28.71 -20.92
CA VAL A 55 -22.20 -29.16 -21.66
C VAL A 55 -20.99 -28.91 -20.76
N PRO A 56 -20.56 -29.88 -19.94
CA PRO A 56 -19.55 -29.63 -18.89
C PRO A 56 -18.21 -29.11 -19.42
N ALA A 57 -17.80 -29.54 -20.61
CA ALA A 57 -16.58 -29.05 -21.24
C ALA A 57 -16.63 -27.54 -21.53
N ARG A 58 -17.81 -27.02 -21.88
CA ARG A 58 -18.02 -25.59 -22.10
C ARG A 58 -18.04 -24.81 -20.79
N GLU A 59 -18.68 -25.35 -19.76
CA GLU A 59 -18.67 -24.74 -18.41
C GLU A 59 -17.24 -24.59 -17.88
N VAL A 60 -16.42 -25.65 -18.03
CA VAL A 60 -15.00 -25.61 -17.64
C VAL A 60 -14.22 -24.56 -18.45
N GLU A 61 -14.49 -24.44 -19.75
CA GLU A 61 -13.86 -23.42 -20.59
C GLU A 61 -14.25 -22.00 -20.14
N GLU A 62 -15.52 -21.76 -19.81
CA GLU A 62 -16.01 -20.47 -19.31
C GLU A 62 -15.35 -20.11 -17.96
N VAL A 63 -15.22 -21.07 -17.04
CA VAL A 63 -14.51 -20.88 -15.76
C VAL A 63 -13.00 -20.62 -15.98
N GLU A 64 -12.34 -21.31 -16.91
CA GLU A 64 -10.93 -21.04 -17.26
C GLU A 64 -10.71 -19.66 -17.88
N VAL A 65 -11.67 -19.14 -18.64
CA VAL A 65 -11.62 -17.76 -19.15
C VAL A 65 -11.73 -16.77 -17.99
N HIS A 66 -12.68 -17.00 -17.08
CA HIS A 66 -12.90 -16.12 -15.92
C HIS A 66 -11.69 -16.09 -14.98
N ARG A 67 -11.11 -17.26 -14.68
CA ARG A 67 -9.91 -17.41 -13.86
C ARG A 67 -8.72 -16.65 -14.44
N ARG A 68 -8.47 -16.79 -15.75
CA ARG A 68 -7.41 -16.03 -16.42
C ARG A 68 -7.64 -14.52 -16.31
N HIS A 69 -8.88 -14.06 -16.48
CA HIS A 69 -9.22 -12.65 -16.32
C HIS A 69 -8.93 -12.14 -14.91
N PHE A 70 -9.28 -12.91 -13.88
CA PHE A 70 -8.98 -12.56 -12.48
C PHE A 70 -7.49 -12.56 -12.17
N MET A 71 -6.72 -13.50 -12.73
CA MET A 71 -5.26 -13.50 -12.59
C MET A 71 -4.63 -12.25 -13.23
N ASP A 72 -5.06 -11.87 -14.44
CA ASP A 72 -4.58 -10.66 -15.12
C ASP A 72 -4.89 -9.40 -14.30
N GLN A 73 -6.11 -9.31 -13.76
CA GLN A 73 -6.51 -8.21 -12.88
C GLN A 73 -5.72 -8.19 -11.56
N THR A 74 -5.43 -9.36 -10.99
CA THR A 74 -4.60 -9.48 -9.79
C THR A 74 -3.19 -8.98 -10.04
N ALA A 75 -2.58 -9.39 -11.16
CA ALA A 75 -1.24 -8.95 -11.57
C ALA A 75 -1.19 -7.42 -11.81
N ALA A 76 -2.21 -6.87 -12.48
CA ALA A 76 -2.34 -5.44 -12.68
C ALA A 76 -2.47 -4.68 -11.34
N SER A 77 -3.28 -5.20 -10.41
CA SER A 77 -3.44 -4.60 -9.08
C SER A 77 -2.14 -4.61 -8.28
N LEU A 78 -1.41 -5.74 -8.26
CA LEU A 78 -0.11 -5.83 -7.60
C LEU A 78 0.91 -4.85 -8.19
N THR A 79 0.94 -4.71 -9.52
CA THR A 79 1.83 -3.76 -10.20
C THR A 79 1.53 -2.32 -9.79
N ALA A 80 0.26 -1.96 -9.68
CA ALA A 80 -0.16 -0.64 -9.22
C ALA A 80 0.22 -0.39 -7.75
N VAL A 81 0.03 -1.39 -6.87
CA VAL A 81 0.45 -1.33 -5.46
C VAL A 81 1.95 -1.10 -5.35
N GLU A 82 2.76 -1.84 -6.12
CA GLU A 82 4.22 -1.72 -6.08
C GLU A 82 4.70 -0.33 -6.53
N ALA A 83 4.13 0.21 -7.62
CA ALA A 83 4.46 1.54 -8.09
C ALA A 83 4.16 2.61 -7.04
N GLU A 84 2.98 2.52 -6.40
CA GLU A 84 2.55 3.48 -5.40
C GLU A 84 3.36 3.36 -4.10
N ALA A 85 3.67 2.13 -3.65
CA ALA A 85 4.51 1.88 -2.49
C ALA A 85 5.94 2.44 -2.69
N LYS A 86 6.50 2.31 -3.90
CA LYS A 86 7.80 2.87 -4.25
C LYS A 86 7.79 4.39 -4.27
N HIS A 87 6.76 5.00 -4.84
CA HIS A 87 6.57 6.45 -4.82
C HIS A 87 6.47 6.97 -3.38
N PHE A 88 5.66 6.31 -2.57
CA PHE A 88 5.48 6.64 -1.17
C PHE A 88 6.80 6.54 -0.38
N ALA A 89 7.56 5.44 -0.51
CA ALA A 89 8.85 5.28 0.16
C ALA A 89 9.82 6.42 -0.17
N ARG A 90 9.79 6.93 -1.41
CA ARG A 90 10.58 8.09 -1.82
C ARG A 90 10.12 9.37 -1.13
N SER A 91 8.81 9.63 -1.06
CA SER A 91 8.25 10.77 -0.32
C SER A 91 8.64 10.74 1.16
N VAL A 92 8.63 9.57 1.81
CA VAL A 92 9.09 9.41 3.20
C VAL A 92 10.56 9.79 3.35
N LEU A 93 11.40 9.40 2.39
CA LEU A 93 12.83 9.67 2.42
C LEU A 93 13.13 11.17 2.24
N ASP A 94 12.39 11.84 1.36
CA ASP A 94 12.49 13.29 1.18
C ASP A 94 12.07 14.04 2.45
N MET A 95 10.97 13.62 3.10
CA MET A 95 10.53 14.17 4.39
C MET A 95 11.57 13.98 5.49
N LYS A 96 12.18 12.79 5.61
CA LYS A 96 13.31 12.54 6.53
C LYS A 96 14.43 13.54 6.30
N ARG A 97 14.78 13.79 5.04
CA ARG A 97 15.85 14.72 4.68
C ARG A 97 15.50 16.16 5.10
N TYR A 98 14.25 16.59 4.91
CA TYR A 98 13.80 17.90 5.36
C TYR A 98 13.84 18.06 6.88
N VAL A 99 13.40 17.05 7.63
CA VAL A 99 13.47 17.04 9.10
C VAL A 99 14.91 17.15 9.60
N THR A 100 15.84 16.39 9.01
CA THR A 100 17.27 16.49 9.36
C THR A 100 17.81 17.89 9.06
N GLY A 101 17.47 18.45 7.89
CA GLY A 101 17.87 19.82 7.52
C GLY A 101 17.37 20.86 8.51
N LEU A 102 16.08 20.80 8.87
CA LEU A 102 15.47 21.67 9.89
C LEU A 102 16.17 21.52 11.25
N SER A 103 16.52 20.29 11.65
CA SER A 103 17.25 20.05 12.91
C SER A 103 18.61 20.75 12.95
N SER A 104 19.35 20.73 11.83
CA SER A 104 20.63 21.42 11.70
C SER A 104 20.46 22.94 11.71
N THR A 105 19.48 23.47 10.96
CA THR A 105 19.15 24.90 10.98
C THR A 105 18.74 25.36 12.38
N ARG A 106 17.92 24.57 13.09
CA ARG A 106 17.53 24.84 14.47
C ARG A 106 18.75 24.91 15.39
N MET A 107 19.65 23.93 15.31
CA MET A 107 20.85 23.91 16.14
C MET A 107 21.73 25.13 15.89
N MET A 108 21.86 25.55 14.62
CA MET A 108 22.58 26.77 14.24
C MET A 108 21.94 28.02 14.85
N CYS A 109 20.62 28.18 14.72
CA CYS A 109 19.90 29.31 15.34
C CYS A 109 20.03 29.33 16.86
N LYS A 110 20.00 28.17 17.53
CA LYS A 110 20.24 28.07 18.98
C LYS A 110 21.64 28.56 19.37
N ILE A 111 22.67 28.14 18.62
CA ILE A 111 24.06 28.58 18.84
C ILE A 111 24.19 30.09 18.66
N GLU A 112 23.66 30.64 17.57
CA GLU A 112 23.72 32.09 17.31
C GLU A 112 22.93 32.89 18.33
N SER A 113 21.74 32.40 18.75
CA SER A 113 20.94 33.06 19.79
C SER A 113 21.63 33.09 21.14
N ALA A 114 22.40 32.05 21.49
CA ALA A 114 23.19 32.02 22.71
C ALA A 114 24.42 32.95 22.66
N ALA A 115 24.92 33.22 21.45
CA ALA A 115 26.01 34.19 21.23
C ALA A 115 25.52 35.65 21.28
N LEU A 116 24.23 35.91 21.05
CA LEU A 116 23.58 37.22 21.09
C LEU A 116 22.91 37.45 22.46
N SER A 117 23.64 38.00 23.44
CA SER A 117 23.06 38.46 24.72
C SER A 117 21.98 39.54 24.53
N GLU A 118 21.09 39.73 25.53
CA GLU A 118 19.98 40.71 25.77
C GLU A 118 19.03 41.07 24.58
N SER A 119 19.47 41.10 23.32
CA SER A 119 18.68 41.28 22.10
C SER A 119 18.10 39.98 21.50
N GLY A 120 18.35 38.81 22.11
CA GLY A 120 17.97 37.50 21.57
C GLY A 120 16.49 37.08 21.76
N ALA A 121 15.67 37.82 22.52
CA ALA A 121 14.33 37.39 22.92
C ALA A 121 13.36 37.10 21.74
N ALA A 122 13.42 37.89 20.66
CA ALA A 122 12.62 37.63 19.46
C ALA A 122 13.09 36.39 18.68
N LEU A 123 14.40 36.12 18.68
CA LEU A 123 14.99 34.97 18.01
C LEU A 123 14.69 33.67 18.78
N VAL A 124 14.64 33.73 20.12
CA VAL A 124 14.20 32.62 20.97
C VAL A 124 12.76 32.20 20.64
N GLY A 125 11.84 33.14 20.48
CA GLY A 125 10.45 32.84 20.09
C GLY A 125 10.34 32.19 18.70
N ILE A 126 11.17 32.60 17.75
CA ILE A 126 11.23 31.96 16.41
C ILE A 126 11.77 30.53 16.52
N VAL A 127 12.79 30.31 17.34
CA VAL A 127 13.36 28.98 17.59
C VAL A 127 12.34 28.04 18.23
N GLU A 128 11.55 28.52 19.20
CA GLU A 128 10.49 27.73 19.83
C GLU A 128 9.37 27.35 18.85
N GLN A 129 8.99 28.26 17.95
CA GLN A 129 8.02 27.95 16.89
C GLN A 129 8.56 26.93 15.88
N LEU A 130 9.85 27.03 15.52
CA LEU A 130 10.54 26.02 14.70
C LEU A 130 10.57 24.66 15.41
N ASP A 131 10.83 24.65 16.72
CA ASP A 131 10.79 23.43 17.55
C ASP A 131 9.41 22.76 17.54
N ALA A 132 8.35 23.54 17.74
CA ALA A 132 6.98 23.03 17.72
C ALA A 132 6.60 22.45 16.34
N CYS A 133 6.92 23.17 15.25
CA CYS A 133 6.67 22.72 13.88
C CYS A 133 7.47 21.44 13.56
N GLN A 134 8.75 21.39 13.96
CA GLN A 134 9.59 20.23 13.74
C GLN A 134 9.05 18.99 14.45
N ASN A 135 8.64 19.12 15.72
CA ASN A 135 8.04 18.02 16.48
C ASN A 135 6.76 17.49 15.82
N GLU A 136 5.93 18.39 15.26
CA GLU A 136 4.72 17.99 14.54
C GLU A 136 5.04 17.21 13.25
N ILE A 137 6.08 17.63 12.51
CA ILE A 137 6.54 16.92 11.31
C ILE A 137 7.11 15.55 11.68
N GLU A 138 7.91 15.46 12.75
CA GLU A 138 8.49 14.19 13.23
C GLU A 138 7.41 13.19 13.64
N GLN A 139 6.39 13.62 14.39
CA GLN A 139 5.26 12.75 14.76
C GLN A 139 4.49 12.24 13.55
N ARG A 140 4.24 13.11 12.56
CA ARG A 140 3.57 12.72 11.31
C ARG A 140 4.42 11.73 10.51
N LEU A 141 5.72 11.97 10.44
CA LEU A 141 6.66 11.09 9.75
C LEU A 141 6.73 9.71 10.40
N ALA A 142 6.69 9.62 11.73
CA ALA A 142 6.64 8.35 12.44
C ALA A 142 5.41 7.52 12.03
N ARG A 143 4.23 8.15 11.96
CA ARG A 143 2.99 7.49 11.52
C ARG A 143 3.05 7.03 10.06
N VAL A 144 3.66 7.83 9.20
CA VAL A 144 3.91 7.49 7.78
C VAL A 144 4.84 6.28 7.65
N VAL A 145 5.87 6.18 8.49
CA VAL A 145 6.79 5.01 8.52
C VAL A 145 6.07 3.74 8.96
N GLU A 146 5.23 3.82 10.00
CA GLU A 146 4.42 2.71 10.49
C GLU A 146 3.49 2.16 9.38
N LEU A 147 2.75 3.06 8.70
CA LEU A 147 1.88 2.68 7.59
C LEU A 147 2.67 2.05 6.42
N ASN A 148 3.90 2.53 6.15
CA ASN A 148 4.77 1.91 5.14
C ASN A 148 5.09 0.45 5.47
N SER A 149 5.41 0.17 6.74
CA SER A 149 5.71 -1.18 7.21
C SER A 149 4.53 -2.12 7.01
N VAL A 150 3.30 -1.67 7.29
CA VAL A 150 2.07 -2.45 7.06
C VAL A 150 1.88 -2.76 5.57
N ILE A 151 2.05 -1.76 4.70
CA ILE A 151 1.94 -1.93 3.25
C ILE A 151 2.97 -2.92 2.71
N GLN A 152 4.23 -2.80 3.14
CA GLN A 152 5.31 -3.70 2.71
C GLN A 152 5.06 -5.14 3.17
N GLY A 153 4.55 -5.33 4.39
CA GLY A 153 4.15 -6.65 4.89
C GLY A 153 3.05 -7.28 4.04
N ASN A 154 1.97 -6.54 3.79
CA ASN A 154 0.84 -7.03 3.00
C ASN A 154 1.22 -7.32 1.54
N THR A 155 2.03 -6.46 0.92
CA THR A 155 2.55 -6.67 -0.45
C THR A 155 3.42 -7.93 -0.52
N SER A 156 4.25 -8.19 0.50
CA SER A 156 5.09 -9.38 0.56
C SER A 156 4.26 -10.67 0.71
N MET A 157 3.20 -10.63 1.52
CA MET A 157 2.24 -11.73 1.63
C MET A 157 1.56 -12.02 0.29
N LEU A 158 1.11 -10.98 -0.42
CA LEU A 158 0.52 -11.12 -1.75
C LEU A 158 1.47 -11.78 -2.76
N ARG A 159 2.75 -11.42 -2.73
CA ARG A 159 3.76 -12.08 -3.59
C ARG A 159 3.96 -13.56 -3.28
N SER A 160 3.66 -14.02 -2.06
CA SER A 160 3.81 -15.43 -1.68
C SER A 160 2.63 -16.31 -2.08
N LEU A 161 1.51 -15.70 -2.53
CA LEU A 161 0.32 -16.41 -3.00
C LEU A 161 0.38 -16.74 -4.51
N HIS A 162 1.49 -16.40 -5.18
CA HIS A 162 1.77 -16.67 -6.58
C HIS A 162 3.16 -17.31 -6.71
#